data_AF-M1UFE6-F1
#
_entry.id   AF-M1UFE6-F1
#
_cell.length_a   1.000
_cell.length_b   1.000
_cell.length_c   1.000
_cell.angle_alpha   90.00
_cell.angle_beta   90.00
_cell.angle_gamma   90.00
#
_symmetry.space_group_name_H-M   'P 1'
#
loop_
_entity.id
_entity.type
_entity.pdbx_description
1 polymer ?
#
loop_
_entity_poly.entity_id
_entity_poly.type
_entity_poly.pdbx_seq_one_letter_code
_entity_poly.pdbx_strand_id
1 'polypeptide(L)'
;MAWVKGNKAHTSKPERDRILARDEYQCQIRGIGCLGEASEVDHIDNTRNANYWRDSNKQAVCPVCHKVKTQREATEARAARRARGLYPVEKHPGLIA
;
A
#
# COMPACT_ATOMS: atom_id res chain seq x y z
N MET A 1 -21.98 -18.66 -15.86
CA MET A 1 -21.08 -17.49 -15.94
C MET A 1 -20.42 -17.26 -14.59
N ALA A 2 -19.23 -17.81 -14.34
CA ALA A 2 -18.56 -17.69 -13.03
C ALA A 2 -17.55 -16.54 -13.05
N TRP A 3 -17.95 -15.37 -12.56
CA TRP A 3 -16.97 -14.36 -12.16
C TRP A 3 -16.21 -14.90 -10.95
N VAL A 4 -14.94 -15.26 -11.13
CA VAL A 4 -14.04 -15.59 -10.02
C VAL A 4 -13.89 -14.32 -9.19
N LYS A 5 -14.53 -14.30 -8.01
CA LYS A 5 -14.37 -13.21 -7.05
C LYS A 5 -12.96 -13.28 -6.46
N GLY A 6 -12.09 -12.35 -6.86
CA GLY A 6 -10.79 -12.17 -6.22
C GLY A 6 -9.77 -11.50 -7.13
N ASN A 7 -9.02 -10.55 -6.59
CA ASN A 7 -7.84 -10.03 -7.27
C ASN A 7 -6.75 -11.10 -7.25
N LYS A 8 -6.12 -11.37 -8.40
CA LYS A 8 -4.93 -12.23 -8.45
C LYS A 8 -3.83 -11.60 -7.59
N ALA A 9 -3.14 -12.41 -6.79
CA ALA A 9 -1.95 -11.97 -6.07
C ALA A 9 -0.95 -11.38 -7.07
N HIS A 10 -0.47 -10.17 -6.79
CA HIS A 10 0.41 -9.42 -7.69
C HIS A 10 1.89 -9.82 -7.54
N THR A 11 2.22 -10.56 -6.48
CA THR A 11 3.57 -11.05 -6.17
C THR A 11 3.62 -12.54 -6.50
N SER A 12 4.57 -12.94 -7.33
CA SER A 12 4.77 -14.36 -7.65
C SER A 12 5.27 -15.13 -6.42
N LYS A 13 5.04 -16.45 -6.38
CA LYS A 13 5.55 -17.29 -5.28
C LYS A 13 7.08 -17.18 -5.11
N PRO A 14 7.90 -17.24 -6.18
CA PRO A 14 9.36 -17.09 -6.04
C PRO A 14 9.78 -15.71 -5.50
N GLU A 15 9.12 -14.62 -5.93
CA GLU A 15 9.39 -13.29 -5.36
C GLU A 15 9.03 -13.24 -3.88
N ARG A 16 7.86 -13.77 -3.51
CA ARG A 16 7.41 -13.81 -2.12
C ARG A 16 8.41 -14.55 -1.23
N ASP A 17 8.80 -15.76 -1.63
CA ASP A 17 9.71 -16.60 -0.85
C ASP A 17 11.09 -15.90 -0.72
N ARG A 18 11.59 -15.23 -1.77
CA ARG A 18 12.83 -14.46 -1.75
C ARG A 18 12.79 -13.27 -0.79
N ILE A 19 11.72 -12.48 -0.78
CA ILE A 19 11.60 -11.32 0.10
C ILE A 19 11.44 -11.74 1.57
N LEU A 20 10.63 -12.78 1.84
CA LEU A 20 10.49 -13.31 3.20
C LEU A 20 11.82 -13.86 3.73
N ALA A 21 12.56 -14.60 2.91
CA ALA A 21 13.88 -15.12 3.30
C ALA A 21 14.90 -14.00 3.53
N ARG A 22 14.95 -12.98 2.65
CA ARG A 22 15.83 -11.80 2.79
C ARG A 22 15.60 -11.08 4.12
N ASP A 23 14.34 -10.97 4.53
CA ASP A 23 13.93 -10.25 5.73
C ASP A 23 13.84 -11.19 6.96
N GLU A 24 14.39 -12.39 6.87
CA GLU A 24 14.42 -13.41 7.94
C GLU A 24 13.04 -13.75 8.53
N TYR A 25 12.00 -13.66 7.71
CA TYR A 25 10.61 -13.80 8.15
C TYR A 25 10.23 -12.84 9.29
N GLN A 26 10.93 -11.71 9.41
CA GLN A 26 10.65 -10.67 10.39
C GLN A 26 9.90 -9.50 9.73
N CYS A 27 8.90 -8.98 10.43
CA CYS A 27 8.15 -7.81 10.01
C CYS A 27 9.06 -6.58 10.01
N GLN A 28 9.18 -5.95 8.84
CA GLN A 28 10.02 -4.76 8.66
C GLN A 28 9.31 -3.46 9.08
N ILE A 29 7.97 -3.45 9.15
CA ILE A 29 7.20 -2.25 9.56
C ILE A 29 7.35 -1.96 11.06
N ARG A 30 7.35 -3.01 11.91
CA ARG A 30 7.48 -2.90 13.38
C ARG A 30 6.56 -1.84 14.02
N GLY A 31 5.33 -1.75 13.53
CA GLY A 31 4.33 -0.79 14.01
C GLY A 31 3.64 -1.21 15.32
N ILE A 32 2.69 -0.39 15.76
CA ILE A 32 1.85 -0.69 16.93
C ILE A 32 1.07 -1.98 16.69
N GLY A 33 1.13 -2.93 17.64
CA GLY A 33 0.47 -4.23 17.54
C GLY A 33 1.16 -5.22 16.60
N CYS A 34 2.42 -4.98 16.23
CA CYS A 34 3.20 -5.90 15.39
C CYS A 34 3.35 -7.28 16.04
N LEU A 35 3.16 -8.34 15.26
CA LEU A 35 3.35 -9.73 15.68
C LEU A 35 4.82 -10.19 15.66
N GLY A 36 5.74 -9.37 15.13
CA GLY A 36 7.14 -9.73 14.92
C GLY A 36 7.35 -10.59 13.67
N GLU A 37 6.64 -11.71 13.55
CA GLU A 37 6.76 -12.62 12.40
C GLU A 37 6.01 -12.12 11.16
N ALA A 38 6.68 -12.19 10.00
CA ALA A 38 6.12 -11.81 8.71
C ALA A 38 5.65 -13.03 7.92
N SER A 39 4.43 -12.93 7.40
CA SER A 39 3.81 -13.93 6.53
C SER A 39 3.31 -13.33 5.23
N GLU A 40 3.53 -12.04 4.99
CA GLU A 40 3.07 -11.33 3.80
C GLU A 40 4.20 -10.45 3.25
N VAL A 41 4.07 -10.05 1.99
CA VAL A 41 5.01 -9.14 1.32
C VAL A 41 4.21 -7.97 0.80
N ASP A 42 4.68 -6.77 1.13
CA ASP A 42 4.04 -5.52 0.74
C ASP A 42 5.04 -4.55 0.12
N HIS A 43 4.55 -3.60 -0.66
CA HIS A 43 5.37 -2.55 -1.24
C HIS A 43 5.65 -1.47 -0.18
N ILE A 44 6.89 -1.01 -0.09
CA ILE A 44 7.28 0.10 0.80
C ILE A 44 6.59 1.39 0.32
N ASP A 45 6.72 1.69 -0.97
CA ASP A 45 6.01 2.76 -1.69
C ASP A 45 5.05 2.15 -2.73
N ASN A 46 3.77 2.49 -2.62
CA ASN A 46 2.73 2.03 -3.54
C ASN A 46 2.57 2.89 -4.81
N THR A 47 3.42 3.91 -4.99
CA THR A 47 3.45 4.74 -6.20
C THR A 47 3.91 3.92 -7.41
N ARG A 48 3.12 3.92 -8.49
CA ARG A 48 3.36 3.14 -9.72
C ARG A 48 4.45 3.75 -10.61
N ASN A 49 5.66 3.92 -10.08
CA ASN A 49 6.84 4.39 -10.79
C ASN A 49 7.71 3.23 -11.30
N ALA A 50 8.87 3.53 -11.91
CA ALA A 50 9.81 2.54 -12.44
C ALA A 50 10.40 1.59 -11.37
N ASN A 51 10.31 1.94 -10.08
CA ASN A 51 10.80 1.15 -8.96
C ASN A 51 9.72 0.28 -8.33
N TYR A 52 8.45 0.41 -8.74
CA TYR A 52 7.32 -0.26 -8.10
C TYR A 52 7.53 -1.78 -7.98
N TRP A 53 8.03 -2.43 -9.02
CA TRP A 53 8.23 -3.88 -9.05
C TRP A 53 9.54 -4.36 -8.43
N ARG A 54 10.49 -3.46 -8.11
CA ARG A 54 11.81 -3.85 -7.61
C ARG A 54 11.72 -4.44 -6.21
N ASP A 55 12.57 -5.43 -5.93
CA ASP A 55 12.70 -6.05 -4.61
C ASP A 55 13.05 -5.04 -3.51
N SER A 56 13.81 -3.99 -3.84
CA SER A 56 14.14 -2.91 -2.92
C SER A 56 12.92 -2.12 -2.45
N ASN A 57 11.82 -2.18 -3.20
CA ASN A 57 10.54 -1.57 -2.84
C ASN A 57 9.57 -2.60 -2.22
N LYS A 58 10.01 -3.82 -1.92
CA LYS A 58 9.20 -4.84 -1.24
C LYS A 58 9.79 -5.14 0.12
N GLN A 59 8.94 -5.46 1.09
CA GLN A 59 9.34 -5.83 2.43
C GLN A 59 8.41 -6.90 3.01
N ALA A 60 8.95 -7.73 3.89
CA ALA A 60 8.19 -8.70 4.68
C ALA A 60 7.39 -7.98 5.78
N VAL A 61 6.11 -8.33 5.89
CA VAL A 61 5.17 -7.70 6.82
C VAL A 61 4.32 -8.74 7.53
N CYS A 62 3.97 -8.46 8.78
CA CYS A 62 2.95 -9.24 9.48
C CYS A 62 1.54 -8.78 9.05
N PRO A 63 0.51 -9.64 9.15
CA PRO A 63 -0.85 -9.31 8.73
C PRO A 63 -1.43 -8.07 9.43
N VAL A 64 -1.06 -7.84 10.70
CA VAL A 64 -1.52 -6.68 11.47
C VAL A 64 -0.96 -5.38 10.89
N CYS A 65 0.35 -5.31 10.70
CA CYS A 65 1.01 -4.13 10.12
C CYS A 65 0.56 -3.89 8.68
N HIS A 66 0.39 -4.95 7.89
CA HIS A 66 -0.10 -4.85 6.52
C HIS A 66 -1.52 -4.24 6.48
N LYS A 67 -2.46 -4.76 7.28
CA LYS A 67 -3.83 -4.22 7.36
C LYS A 67 -3.85 -2.72 7.71
N VAL A 68 -3.03 -2.30 8.69
CA VAL A 68 -2.93 -0.89 9.09
C VAL A 68 -2.41 -0.03 7.93
N LYS A 69 -1.35 -0.47 7.25
CA LYS A 69 -0.79 0.23 6.08
C LYS A 69 -1.81 0.34 4.94
N THR A 70 -2.44 -0.77 4.56
CA THR A 70 -3.48 -0.79 3.51
C THR A 70 -4.62 0.17 3.84
N GLN A 71 -5.08 0.21 5.10
CA GLN A 71 -6.16 1.10 5.50
C GLN A 71 -5.76 2.58 5.41
N ARG A 72 -4.53 2.92 5.80
CA ARG A 72 -3.98 4.27 5.68
C ARG A 72 -3.93 4.70 4.21
N GLU A 73 -3.29 3.90 3.37
CA GLU A 73 -3.11 4.20 1.95
C GLU A 73 -4.45 4.28 1.19
N ALA A 74 -5.41 3.41 1.51
CA ALA A 74 -6.75 3.48 0.94
C ALA A 74 -7.48 4.78 1.33
N THR A 75 -7.23 5.30 2.53
CA THR A 75 -7.80 6.57 3.00
C THR A 75 -7.17 7.75 2.28
N GLU A 76 -5.84 7.78 2.16
CA GLU A 76 -5.10 8.77 1.39
C GLU A 76 -5.52 8.78 -0.08
N ALA A 77 -5.65 7.61 -0.71
CA ALA A 77 -6.10 7.48 -2.09
C ALA A 77 -7.53 8.00 -2.31
N ARG A 78 -8.44 7.74 -1.37
CA ARG A 78 -9.81 8.28 -1.40
C ARG A 78 -9.81 9.81 -1.26
N ALA A 79 -9.01 10.35 -0.33
CA ALA A 79 -8.88 11.80 -0.15
C ALA A 79 -8.32 12.47 -1.40
N ALA A 80 -7.25 11.93 -1.99
CA ALA A 80 -6.66 12.42 -3.24
C ALA A 80 -7.64 12.36 -4.42
N ARG A 81 -8.41 11.27 -4.55
CA ARG A 81 -9.46 11.17 -5.58
C ARG A 81 -10.54 12.23 -5.40
N ARG A 82 -10.99 12.45 -4.16
CA ARG A 82 -11.97 13.50 -3.84
C ARG A 82 -11.41 14.87 -4.22
N ALA A 83 -10.19 15.18 -3.83
CA ALA A 83 -9.55 16.46 -4.14
C ALA A 83 -9.45 16.72 -5.65
N ARG A 84 -9.06 15.70 -6.45
CA ARG A 84 -9.02 15.82 -7.92
C ARG A 84 -10.39 16.01 -8.57
N GLY A 85 -11.46 15.56 -7.93
CA GLY A 85 -12.83 15.74 -8.42
C GLY A 85 -13.45 17.09 -8.04
N LEU A 86 -12.80 17.88 -7.19
CA LEU A 86 -13.26 19.22 -6.84
C LEU A 86 -12.74 20.22 -7.87
N TYR A 87 -13.62 21.09 -8.36
CA TYR A 87 -13.21 22.26 -9.13
C TYR A 87 -12.40 23.21 -8.22
N PRO A 88 -11.42 23.97 -8.74
CA PRO A 88 -10.76 25.00 -7.97
C PRO A 88 -11.79 25.91 -7.30
N VAL A 89 -11.66 26.10 -5.98
CA VAL A 89 -12.52 27.04 -5.26
C VAL A 89 -11.96 28.43 -5.54
N GLU A 90 -12.39 29.05 -6.66
CA GLU A 90 -12.17 30.48 -6.85
C GLU A 90 -12.89 31.21 -5.72
N LYS A 91 -12.22 32.18 -5.10
CA LYS A 91 -12.91 33.08 -4.16
C LYS A 91 -13.98 33.82 -4.96
N HIS A 92 -15.22 33.81 -4.46
CA HIS A 92 -16.27 34.62 -5.07
C HIS A 92 -15.79 36.07 -5.17
N PRO A 93 -16.05 36.79 -6.28
CA PRO A 93 -15.51 38.14 -6.51
C PRO A 93 -15.78 39.13 -5.36
N GLY A 94 -16.86 38.93 -4.61
CA GLY A 94 -17.19 39.73 -3.41
C GLY A 94 -16.38 39.42 -2.14
N LEU A 95 -15.43 38.47 -2.19
CA LEU A 95 -14.52 38.10 -1.09
C LEU A 95 -13.08 38.57 -1.35
N ILE A 96 -12.86 39.33 -2.42
CA ILE A 96 -11.60 40.00 -2.74
C ILE A 96 -11.86 41.48 -2.45
N ALA A 97 -11.57 41.92 -1.23
CA ALA A 97 -11.52 43.32 -0.85
C ALA A 97 -10.09 43.86 -1.01
#